data_AF-A0A1R1I1D4-F1
#
_entry.id   AF-A0A1R1I1D4-F1
#
_cell.length_a   1.000
_cell.length_b   1.000
_cell.length_c   1.000
_cell.angle_alpha   90.00
_cell.angle_beta   90.00
_cell.angle_gamma   90.00
#
_symmetry.space_group_name_H-M   'P 1'
#
loop_
_entity.id
_entity.type
_entity.pdbx_description
1 polymer ?
#
loop_
_entity_poly.entity_id
_entity_poly.type
_entity_poly.pdbx_seq_one_letter_code
_entity_poly.pdbx_strand_id
1 'polypeptide(L)'
;MSSRNTHRRLDDELAAAAAAYQASTIIPHCPQCSNSCCRLDPLVLELEWKQVRTLWRIEEARAAFDRRLASGNGPQEIRAGNGLYYAHGKPCPAFNEAGGSCSVYGEPVKPAGCSDFPVYEDGGSIVADLRCEAVDREALVAWIGQAVGQGFRVVSHADEEFPFLVTLSLKKAKVREIRNRA
;
A
#
# COMPACT_ATOMS: atom_id res chain seq x y z
N MET A 1 -20.38 22.24 8.82
CA MET A 1 -19.27 21.42 9.33
C MET A 1 -19.33 19.93 8.92
N SER A 2 -20.18 19.51 7.97
CA SER A 2 -20.37 18.07 7.66
C SER A 2 -19.42 17.47 6.60
N SER A 3 -18.89 18.25 5.67
CA SER A 3 -18.15 17.71 4.51
C SER A 3 -16.81 17.05 4.88
N ARG A 4 -16.05 17.60 5.83
CA ARG A 4 -14.76 17.00 6.27
C ARG A 4 -14.93 15.63 6.92
N ASN A 5 -16.01 15.41 7.67
CA ASN A 5 -16.28 14.12 8.30
C ASN A 5 -16.70 13.06 7.28
N THR A 6 -17.39 13.47 6.20
CA THR A 6 -17.75 12.58 5.10
C THR A 6 -16.53 12.19 4.27
N HIS A 7 -15.61 13.14 4.00
CA HIS A 7 -14.37 12.85 3.27
C HIS A 7 -13.47 11.88 4.01
N ARG A 8 -13.18 12.15 5.28
CA ARG A 8 -12.32 11.27 6.11
C ARG A 8 -12.86 9.83 6.18
N ARG A 9 -14.18 9.70 6.27
CA ARG A 9 -14.85 8.39 6.29
C ARG A 9 -14.77 7.65 4.94
N LEU A 10 -14.76 8.38 3.83
CA LEU A 10 -14.58 7.80 2.49
C LEU A 10 -13.15 7.32 2.27
N ASP A 11 -12.16 8.07 2.74
CA ASP A 11 -10.75 7.69 2.67
C ASP A 11 -10.52 6.40 3.50
N ASP A 12 -11.11 6.31 4.70
CA ASP A 12 -11.09 5.10 5.52
C ASP A 12 -11.77 3.90 4.84
N GLU A 13 -12.92 4.12 4.18
CA GLU A 13 -13.65 3.08 3.43
C GLU A 13 -12.85 2.60 2.20
N LEU A 14 -12.14 3.51 1.51
CA LEU A 14 -11.23 3.16 0.41
C LEU A 14 -10.02 2.36 0.89
N ALA A 15 -9.37 2.79 1.96
CA ALA A 15 -8.25 2.08 2.56
C ALA A 15 -8.65 0.66 3.01
N ALA A 16 -9.82 0.51 3.63
CA ALA A 16 -10.37 -0.79 4.01
C ALA A 16 -10.67 -1.66 2.78
N ALA A 17 -11.25 -1.09 1.72
CA ALA A 17 -11.56 -1.82 0.49
C ALA A 17 -10.30 -2.31 -0.23
N ALA A 18 -9.26 -1.48 -0.31
CA ALA A 18 -7.96 -1.85 -0.87
C ALA A 18 -7.29 -2.96 -0.06
N ALA A 19 -7.28 -2.85 1.27
CA ALA A 19 -6.76 -3.89 2.14
C ALA A 19 -7.51 -5.22 1.99
N ALA A 20 -8.84 -5.17 1.84
CA ALA A 20 -9.66 -6.36 1.62
C ALA A 20 -9.36 -7.03 0.26
N TYR A 21 -9.20 -6.24 -0.81
CA TYR A 21 -8.81 -6.74 -2.13
C TYR A 21 -7.44 -7.43 -2.10
N GLN A 22 -6.47 -6.83 -1.40
CA GLN A 22 -5.17 -7.46 -1.22
C GLN A 22 -5.30 -8.81 -0.53
N ALA A 23 -6.06 -8.87 0.57
CA ALA A 23 -6.24 -10.10 1.33
C ALA A 23 -6.92 -11.22 0.54
N SER A 24 -7.88 -10.88 -0.33
CA SER A 24 -8.60 -11.86 -1.14
C SER A 24 -7.85 -12.31 -2.39
N THR A 25 -7.08 -11.41 -3.01
CA THR A 25 -6.62 -11.62 -4.39
C THR A 25 -5.10 -11.63 -4.48
N ILE A 26 -4.44 -10.67 -3.85
CA ILE A 26 -2.99 -10.48 -3.99
C ILE A 26 -2.22 -11.44 -3.07
N ILE A 27 -2.57 -11.49 -1.78
CA ILE A 27 -1.89 -12.33 -0.79
C ILE A 27 -1.91 -13.82 -1.19
N PRO A 28 -3.03 -14.40 -1.63
CA PRO A 28 -3.05 -15.81 -2.05
C PRO A 28 -2.20 -16.11 -3.30
N HIS A 29 -1.94 -15.11 -4.13
CA HIS A 29 -1.14 -15.25 -5.35
C HIS A 29 0.37 -15.06 -5.10
N CYS A 30 0.77 -14.32 -4.06
CA CYS A 30 2.18 -14.04 -3.72
C CYS A 30 3.09 -15.29 -3.69
N PRO A 31 2.68 -16.49 -3.21
CA PRO A 31 3.56 -17.67 -3.21
C PRO A 31 3.96 -18.18 -4.61
N GLN A 32 3.17 -17.86 -5.65
CA GLN A 32 3.32 -18.38 -7.01
C GLN A 32 3.78 -17.32 -8.02
N CYS A 33 3.84 -16.05 -7.61
CA CYS A 33 4.14 -14.94 -8.51
C CYS A 33 5.57 -15.02 -9.07
N SER A 34 5.72 -14.78 -10.37
CA SER A 34 7.05 -14.76 -11.02
C SER A 34 7.79 -13.46 -10.73
N ASN A 35 7.05 -12.36 -10.55
CA ASN A 35 7.57 -11.08 -10.09
C ASN A 35 7.53 -10.97 -8.57
N SER A 36 8.68 -10.64 -8.00
CA SER A 36 8.91 -10.50 -6.58
C SER A 36 8.21 -9.28 -5.97
N CYS A 37 7.01 -8.86 -6.39
CA CYS A 37 6.27 -7.73 -5.81
C CYS A 37 6.09 -7.82 -4.28
N CYS A 38 6.05 -9.05 -3.73
CA CYS A 38 6.04 -9.35 -2.29
C CYS A 38 7.44 -9.74 -1.73
N ARG A 39 8.49 -9.66 -2.55
CA ARG A 39 9.91 -10.06 -2.36
C ARG A 39 10.90 -8.94 -2.82
N LEU A 40 10.46 -7.68 -2.93
CA LEU A 40 11.12 -6.66 -3.78
C LEU A 40 12.45 -6.10 -3.25
N ASP A 41 13.41 -6.03 -4.18
CA ASP A 41 14.37 -4.94 -4.37
C ASP A 41 14.05 -4.31 -5.74
N PRO A 42 14.20 -2.99 -6.02
CA PRO A 42 14.65 -1.87 -5.20
C PRO A 42 13.48 -1.04 -4.70
N LEU A 43 13.06 -1.32 -3.48
CA LEU A 43 12.16 -0.45 -2.74
C LEU A 43 12.93 0.28 -1.66
N VAL A 44 12.48 1.50 -1.38
CA VAL A 44 12.96 2.32 -0.28
C VAL A 44 11.83 2.36 0.73
N LEU A 45 11.87 1.48 1.74
CA LEU A 45 10.89 1.51 2.83
C LEU A 45 11.14 2.75 3.68
N GLU A 46 10.23 3.74 3.63
CA GLU A 46 10.25 4.88 4.54
C GLU A 46 9.68 4.46 5.91
N LEU A 47 10.52 4.52 6.94
CA LEU A 47 10.26 3.95 8.25
C LEU A 47 10.58 4.95 9.35
N GLU A 48 9.71 5.01 10.36
CA GLU A 48 10.00 5.65 11.64
C GLU A 48 10.92 4.76 12.50
N TRP A 49 11.60 5.38 13.47
CA TRP A 49 12.49 4.66 14.40
C TRP A 49 11.84 3.44 15.06
N LYS A 50 10.58 3.57 15.51
CA LYS A 50 9.87 2.46 16.16
C LYS A 50 9.71 1.26 15.21
N GLN A 51 9.47 1.52 13.93
CA GLN A 51 9.28 0.49 12.91
C GLN A 51 10.60 -0.19 12.60
N VAL A 52 11.67 0.57 12.32
CA VAL A 52 13.01 0.00 12.08
C VAL A 52 13.48 -0.83 13.26
N ARG A 53 13.32 -0.30 14.48
CA ARG A 53 13.72 -0.99 15.70
C ARG A 53 13.01 -2.35 15.86
N THR A 54 11.72 -2.39 15.54
CA THR A 54 10.91 -3.60 15.67
C THR A 54 11.23 -4.60 14.56
N LEU A 55 11.26 -4.13 13.30
CA LEU A 55 11.45 -4.97 12.11
C LEU A 55 12.87 -5.58 12.03
N TRP A 56 13.90 -4.83 12.41
CA TRP A 56 15.30 -5.30 12.46
C TRP A 56 15.74 -5.79 13.83
N ARG A 57 14.81 -5.91 14.80
CA ARG A 57 15.08 -6.37 16.17
C ARG A 57 16.27 -5.67 16.83
N ILE A 58 16.27 -4.33 16.73
CA ILE A 58 17.38 -3.51 17.21
C ILE A 58 17.20 -3.26 18.72
N GLU A 59 18.15 -3.74 19.50
CA GLU A 59 18.14 -3.60 20.96
C GLU A 59 18.77 -2.29 21.44
N GLU A 60 19.61 -1.66 20.61
CA GLU A 60 20.26 -0.39 20.92
C GLU A 60 19.32 0.83 20.83
N ALA A 61 19.73 1.92 21.49
CA ALA A 61 19.02 3.19 21.43
C ALA A 61 19.20 3.87 20.06
N ARG A 62 18.20 4.67 19.64
CA ARG A 62 18.19 5.39 18.35
C ARG A 62 19.53 6.07 18.04
N ALA A 63 20.04 6.85 19.00
CA ALA A 63 21.27 7.61 18.81
C ALA A 63 22.51 6.72 18.59
N ALA A 64 22.53 5.51 19.15
CA ALA A 64 23.62 4.55 18.93
C ALA A 64 23.52 3.92 17.53
N PHE A 65 22.30 3.53 17.14
CA PHE A 65 22.01 3.03 15.80
C PHE A 65 22.35 4.08 14.73
N ASP A 66 21.94 5.33 14.90
CA ASP A 66 22.20 6.42 13.95
C ASP A 66 23.71 6.67 13.77
N ARG A 67 24.49 6.63 14.87
CA ARG A 67 25.95 6.73 14.79
C ARG A 67 26.56 5.56 14.04
N ARG A 68 26.09 4.34 14.31
CA ARG A 68 26.56 3.11 13.65
C ARG A 68 26.23 3.13 12.16
N LEU A 69 25.04 3.60 11.80
CA LEU A 69 24.60 3.77 10.42
C LEU A 69 25.47 4.80 9.68
N ALA A 70 25.69 5.97 10.30
CA ALA A 70 26.51 7.04 9.74
C ALA A 70 27.98 6.65 9.57
N SER A 71 28.49 5.74 10.42
CA SER A 71 29.85 5.21 10.31
C SER A 71 29.99 4.05 9.31
N GLY A 72 28.93 3.71 8.56
CA GLY A 72 28.94 2.58 7.62
C GLY A 72 28.94 1.18 8.26
N ASN A 73 28.73 1.10 9.58
CA ASN A 73 28.71 -0.15 10.36
C ASN A 73 27.28 -0.62 10.69
N GLY A 74 26.27 0.05 10.15
CA GLY A 74 24.87 -0.33 10.25
C GLY A 74 24.47 -1.32 9.15
N PRO A 75 23.21 -1.81 9.17
CA PRO A 75 22.69 -2.67 8.10
C PRO A 75 22.87 -1.99 6.75
N GLN A 76 23.50 -2.68 5.79
CA GLN A 76 23.83 -2.11 4.48
C GLN A 76 22.59 -1.71 3.67
N GLU A 77 21.46 -2.32 4.01
CA GLU A 77 20.12 -2.04 3.48
C GLU A 77 19.52 -0.73 4.00
N ILE A 78 19.91 -0.22 5.18
CA ILE A 78 19.25 0.94 5.78
C ILE A 78 20.06 2.22 5.54
N ARG A 79 19.36 3.28 5.16
CA ARG A 79 19.85 4.66 5.11
C ARG A 79 19.01 5.51 6.04
N ALA A 80 19.58 6.56 6.62
CA ALA A 80 18.84 7.56 7.37
C ALA A 80 18.75 8.84 6.54
N GLY A 81 17.61 9.52 6.60
CA GLY A 81 17.39 10.79 5.91
C GLY A 81 16.13 11.47 6.42
N ASN A 82 16.13 12.80 6.49
CA ASN A 82 14.94 13.59 6.87
C ASN A 82 14.26 13.18 8.20
N GLY A 83 15.03 12.62 9.15
CA GLY A 83 14.50 12.13 10.43
C GLY A 83 13.86 10.74 10.39
N LEU A 84 13.90 10.08 9.23
CA LEU A 84 13.35 8.77 8.91
C LEU A 84 14.45 7.80 8.47
N TYR A 85 14.05 6.57 8.20
CA TYR A 85 14.93 5.50 7.72
C TYR A 85 14.37 4.91 6.44
N TYR A 86 15.28 4.45 5.60
CA TYR A 86 15.05 4.05 4.23
C TYR A 86 15.71 2.69 4.01
N ALA A 87 14.94 1.61 3.94
CA ALA A 87 15.49 0.25 3.76
C ALA A 87 15.36 -0.23 2.31
N HIS A 88 16.44 -0.78 1.74
CA HIS A 88 16.56 -1.27 0.36
C HIS A 88 17.36 -2.59 0.28
N GLY A 89 17.28 -3.36 -0.81
CA GLY A 89 18.30 -4.37 -1.13
C GLY A 89 18.05 -5.81 -0.68
N LYS A 90 16.99 -6.10 0.10
CA LYS A 90 16.71 -7.45 0.63
C LYS A 90 15.21 -7.69 0.82
N PRO A 91 14.77 -8.97 0.81
CA PRO A 91 13.40 -9.33 1.18
C PRO A 91 13.06 -8.70 2.54
N CYS A 92 11.88 -8.10 2.62
CA CYS A 92 11.37 -7.51 3.85
C CYS A 92 11.60 -8.49 5.02
N PRO A 93 12.22 -8.08 6.15
CA PRO A 93 12.49 -8.99 7.28
C PRO A 93 11.21 -9.55 7.91
N ALA A 94 10.06 -8.95 7.61
CA ALA A 94 8.76 -9.49 7.98
C ALA A 94 8.30 -10.63 7.05
N PHE A 95 8.86 -10.77 5.86
CA PHE A 95 8.52 -11.82 4.89
C PHE A 95 9.29 -13.11 5.20
N ASN A 96 8.54 -14.16 5.51
CA ASN A 96 9.05 -15.52 5.63
C ASN A 96 9.13 -16.15 4.24
N GLU A 97 10.33 -16.22 3.67
CA GLU A 97 10.57 -16.82 2.35
C GLU A 97 10.20 -18.31 2.28
N ALA A 98 10.46 -19.07 3.35
CA ALA A 98 10.18 -20.51 3.39
C ALA A 98 8.67 -20.81 3.37
N GLY A 99 7.84 -19.89 3.87
CA GLY A 99 6.39 -20.01 3.93
C GLY A 99 5.62 -19.07 3.02
N GLY A 100 6.29 -18.20 2.25
CA GLY A 100 5.68 -17.19 1.38
C GLY A 100 4.70 -16.24 2.09
N SER A 101 4.95 -15.90 3.37
CA SER A 101 3.99 -15.14 4.21
C SER A 101 4.64 -13.93 4.89
N CYS A 102 3.88 -12.86 5.10
CA CYS A 102 4.36 -11.64 5.77
C CYS A 102 3.83 -11.57 7.20
N SER A 103 4.74 -11.40 8.17
CA SER A 103 4.42 -11.37 9.61
C SER A 103 3.81 -10.06 10.10
N VAL A 104 3.79 -9.01 9.27
CA VAL A 104 3.12 -7.73 9.60
C VAL A 104 1.67 -7.66 9.12
N TYR A 105 1.14 -8.73 8.52
CA TYR A 105 -0.28 -8.80 8.17
C TYR A 105 -1.16 -8.73 9.43
N GLY A 106 -2.07 -7.75 9.49
CA GLY A 106 -3.02 -7.58 10.59
C GLY A 106 -2.48 -6.86 11.83
N GLU A 107 -1.20 -6.50 11.84
CA GLU A 107 -0.55 -5.89 13.00
C GLU A 107 -0.58 -4.34 12.96
N PRO A 108 -0.80 -3.64 14.09
CA PRO A 108 -0.76 -2.17 14.16
C PRO A 108 0.59 -1.54 13.79
N VAL A 109 1.65 -2.34 13.71
CA VAL A 109 2.99 -1.90 13.30
C VAL A 109 3.12 -1.78 11.76
N LYS A 110 2.11 -2.24 11.00
CA LYS A 110 2.03 -2.05 9.55
C LYS A 110 2.12 -0.54 9.23
N PRO A 111 3.13 -0.08 8.45
CA PRO A 111 3.21 1.32 8.04
C PRO A 111 1.99 1.71 7.18
N ALA A 112 1.45 2.92 7.40
CA ALA A 112 0.35 3.46 6.59
C ALA A 112 0.71 3.58 5.10
N GLY A 113 1.98 3.88 4.79
CA GLY A 113 2.54 3.95 3.44
C GLY A 113 3.38 2.73 3.06
N CYS A 114 3.01 1.53 3.48
CA CYS A 114 3.65 0.32 2.96
C CYS A 114 3.29 0.13 1.48
N SER A 115 4.13 0.64 0.58
CA SER A 115 4.01 0.53 -0.89
C SER A 115 4.22 -0.91 -1.41
N ASP A 116 4.46 -1.88 -0.52
CA ASP A 116 4.62 -3.32 -0.82
C ASP A 116 3.32 -3.98 -1.31
N PHE A 117 2.21 -3.24 -1.30
CA PHE A 117 0.97 -3.72 -1.87
C PHE A 117 0.75 -3.06 -3.21
N PRO A 118 0.55 -3.84 -4.27
CA PRO A 118 0.31 -3.31 -5.59
C PRO A 118 -1.09 -2.69 -5.72
N VAL A 119 -1.79 -2.45 -4.60
CA VAL A 119 -3.05 -1.71 -4.49
C VAL A 119 -3.07 -1.05 -3.11
N TYR A 120 -3.06 0.28 -2.98
CA TYR A 120 -3.10 0.98 -1.69
C TYR A 120 -3.87 2.29 -1.79
N GLU A 121 -4.30 2.84 -0.66
CA GLU A 121 -4.92 4.16 -0.60
C GLU A 121 -3.86 5.25 -0.43
N ASP A 122 -4.01 6.33 -1.18
CA ASP A 122 -3.19 7.54 -1.12
C ASP A 122 -4.06 8.78 -1.40
N GLY A 123 -4.23 9.63 -0.38
CA GLY A 123 -4.86 10.95 -0.53
C GLY A 123 -6.30 10.94 -1.05
N GLY A 124 -7.10 9.94 -0.70
CA GLY A 124 -8.47 9.73 -1.14
C GLY A 124 -8.61 9.05 -2.51
N SER A 125 -7.54 8.45 -3.00
CA SER A 125 -7.50 7.63 -4.22
C SER A 125 -6.85 6.29 -3.96
N ILE A 126 -7.11 5.30 -4.81
CA ILE A 126 -6.41 4.03 -4.78
C ILE A 126 -5.32 4.03 -5.85
N VAL A 127 -4.07 3.79 -5.46
CA VAL A 127 -2.97 3.56 -6.39
C VAL A 127 -2.79 2.06 -6.55
N ALA A 128 -2.63 1.58 -7.79
CA ALA A 128 -2.36 0.18 -8.08
C ALA A 128 -1.21 0.00 -9.07
N ASP A 129 -0.38 -1.01 -8.83
CA ASP A 129 0.78 -1.39 -9.62
C ASP A 129 0.49 -2.67 -10.41
N LEU A 130 0.30 -2.48 -11.72
CA LEU A 130 -0.02 -3.55 -12.67
C LEU A 130 1.18 -4.46 -13.00
N ARG A 131 2.37 -4.20 -12.44
CA ARG A 131 3.49 -5.15 -12.52
C ARG A 131 3.26 -6.38 -11.64
N CYS A 132 2.37 -6.29 -10.66
CA CYS A 132 1.91 -7.46 -9.93
C CYS A 132 0.91 -8.24 -10.79
N GLU A 133 1.22 -9.51 -11.06
CA GLU A 133 0.38 -10.44 -11.83
C GLU A 133 -1.02 -10.65 -11.21
N ALA A 134 -1.15 -10.46 -9.89
CA ALA A 134 -2.41 -10.61 -9.19
C ALA A 134 -3.33 -9.37 -9.31
N VAL A 135 -2.82 -8.25 -9.84
CA VAL A 135 -3.62 -7.03 -9.97
C VAL A 135 -4.32 -6.99 -11.32
N ASP A 136 -5.57 -7.44 -11.29
CA ASP A 136 -6.54 -7.20 -12.35
C ASP A 136 -7.23 -5.85 -12.14
N ARG A 137 -6.99 -4.91 -13.07
CA ARG A 137 -7.54 -3.55 -13.02
C ARG A 137 -9.08 -3.55 -13.06
N GLU A 138 -9.71 -4.39 -13.88
CA GLU A 138 -11.16 -4.41 -14.02
C GLU A 138 -11.81 -5.00 -12.77
N ALA A 139 -11.23 -6.09 -12.25
CA ALA A 139 -11.67 -6.69 -10.99
C ALA A 139 -11.52 -5.71 -9.82
N LEU A 140 -10.41 -4.98 -9.74
CA LEU A 140 -10.19 -3.94 -8.73
C LEU A 140 -11.22 -2.81 -8.84
N VAL A 141 -11.51 -2.31 -10.05
CA VAL A 141 -12.54 -1.28 -10.27
C VAL A 141 -13.91 -1.76 -9.80
N ALA A 142 -14.29 -3.00 -10.13
CA ALA A 142 -15.55 -3.60 -9.70
C ALA A 142 -15.60 -3.75 -8.16
N TRP A 143 -14.51 -4.23 -7.55
CA TRP A 143 -14.38 -4.40 -6.11
C TRP A 143 -14.56 -3.08 -5.35
N ILE A 144 -13.83 -2.04 -5.75
CA ILE A 144 -13.96 -0.71 -5.15
C ILE A 144 -15.37 -0.16 -5.36
N GLY A 145 -15.95 -0.32 -6.56
CA GLY A 145 -17.32 0.10 -6.85
C GLY A 145 -18.37 -0.54 -5.95
N GLN A 146 -18.19 -1.82 -5.61
CA GLN A 146 -19.07 -2.52 -4.65
C GLN A 146 -18.90 -1.98 -3.23
N ALA A 147 -17.67 -1.68 -2.80
CA ALA A 147 -17.39 -1.19 -1.45
C ALA A 147 -17.97 0.21 -1.19
N VAL A 148 -17.89 1.12 -2.16
CA VAL A 148 -18.32 2.53 -2.00
C VAL A 148 -19.80 2.78 -2.35
N GLY A 149 -20.45 1.80 -3.00
CA GLY A 149 -21.87 1.83 -3.33
C GLY A 149 -22.26 2.68 -4.55
N GLN A 150 -23.54 2.59 -4.95
CA GLN A 150 -24.08 3.13 -6.21
C GLN A 150 -24.07 4.67 -6.34
N GLY A 151 -23.77 5.39 -5.25
CA GLY A 151 -23.63 6.85 -5.26
C GLY A 151 -22.36 7.35 -5.95
N PHE A 152 -21.42 6.44 -6.21
CA PHE A 152 -20.11 6.77 -6.78
C PHE A 152 -19.81 5.90 -8.00
N ARG A 153 -19.01 6.45 -8.90
CA ARG A 153 -18.37 5.73 -9.99
C ARG A 153 -16.86 5.84 -9.81
N VAL A 154 -16.17 4.73 -10.05
CA VAL A 154 -14.71 4.70 -10.04
C VAL A 154 -14.21 5.18 -11.40
N VAL A 155 -13.20 6.03 -11.40
CA VAL A 155 -12.49 6.49 -12.60
C VAL A 155 -11.04 6.12 -12.44
N SER A 156 -10.45 5.51 -13.46
CA SER A 156 -9.06 5.09 -13.44
C SER A 156 -8.23 5.86 -14.46
N HIS A 157 -7.02 6.24 -14.07
CA HIS A 157 -6.02 6.94 -14.88
C HIS A 157 -4.67 6.23 -14.73
N ALA A 158 -3.94 6.03 -15.83
CA ALA A 158 -2.57 5.52 -15.77
C ALA A 158 -1.60 6.69 -15.62
N ASP A 159 -0.56 6.54 -14.81
CA ASP A 159 0.49 7.56 -14.71
C ASP A 159 1.20 7.74 -16.07
N GLU A 160 1.53 8.99 -16.42
CA GLU A 160 2.11 9.32 -17.73
C GLU A 160 3.57 8.85 -17.86
N GLU A 161 4.32 8.90 -16.76
CA GLU A 161 5.72 8.47 -16.70
C GLU A 161 5.83 6.97 -16.40
N PHE A 162 4.89 6.44 -15.63
CA PHE A 162 4.83 5.04 -15.23
C PHE A 162 3.48 4.40 -15.57
N PRO A 163 3.19 4.05 -16.83
CA PRO A 163 1.87 3.56 -17.26
C PRO A 163 1.37 2.28 -16.56
N PHE A 164 2.26 1.56 -15.87
CA PHE A 164 1.92 0.41 -15.04
C PHE A 164 1.39 0.80 -13.65
N LEU A 165 1.57 2.05 -13.22
CA LEU A 165 0.90 2.62 -12.06
C LEU A 165 -0.43 3.23 -12.51
N VAL A 166 -1.52 2.81 -11.90
CA VAL A 166 -2.85 3.36 -12.15
C VAL A 166 -3.44 3.93 -10.87
N THR A 167 -4.01 5.13 -10.97
CA THR A 167 -4.77 5.77 -9.91
C THR A 167 -6.26 5.58 -10.17
N LEU A 168 -7.00 5.15 -9.17
CA LEU A 168 -8.45 5.02 -9.16
C LEU A 168 -9.01 6.06 -8.20
N SER A 169 -9.82 6.99 -8.70
CA SER A 169 -10.47 8.02 -7.91
C SER A 169 -11.99 7.91 -8.02
N LEU A 170 -12.70 8.33 -6.97
CA LEU A 170 -14.16 8.33 -6.95
C LEU A 170 -14.72 9.62 -7.55
N LYS A 171 -15.76 9.47 -8.39
CA LYS A 171 -16.61 10.58 -8.83
C LYS A 171 -18.05 10.30 -8.44
N LYS A 172 -18.81 11.33 -8.05
CA LYS A 172 -20.26 11.17 -7.81
C LYS A 172 -20.94 10.63 -9.08
N ALA A 173 -21.75 9.59 -8.92
CA ALA A 173 -22.57 9.08 -9.99
C ALA A 173 -23.62 10.13 -10.36
N LYS A 174 -23.80 10.40 -11.66
CA LYS A 174 -24.96 11.18 -12.09
C LYS A 174 -26.18 10.28 -11.92
N VAL A 175 -27.03 10.59 -10.94
CA VAL A 175 -28.37 9.99 -10.86
C VAL A 175 -29.08 10.37 -12.15
N ARG A 176 -29.28 9.40 -13.05
CA ARG A 176 -30.27 9.58 -14.11
C ARG A 176 -31.61 9.53 -13.42
N GLU A 177 -32.21 10.69 -13.17
CA GLU A 177 -33.65 10.78 -12.92
C GLU A 177 -34.33 10.09 -14.10
N ILE A 178 -34.89 8.90 -13.84
CA ILE A 178 -35.85 8.30 -14.74
C ILE A 178 -37.09 9.19 -14.63
N ARG A 179 -37.18 10.21 -15.48
CA ARG A 179 -38.43 10.92 -15.72
C ARG A 179 -39.39 9.93 -16.38
N ASN A 180 -40.16 9.23 -15.56
CA ASN A 180 -41.39 8.59 -16.00
C ASN A 180 -42.31 9.71 -16.52
N ARG A 181 -42.34 9.87 -17.85
CA ARG A 181 -43.46 10.55 -18.52
C ARG A 181 -44.59 9.53 -18.62
N ALA A 182 -45.56 9.69 -17.73
CA ALA A 182 -46.93 9.24 -17.96
C ALA A 182 -47.56 10.07 -19.08
#